data_AF-A0A3B3VG77-F1
#
_entry.id   AF-A0A3B3VG77-F1
#
_cell.length_a   1.000
_cell.length_b   1.000
_cell.length_c   1.000
_cell.angle_alpha   90.00
_cell.angle_beta   90.00
_cell.angle_gamma   90.00
#
_symmetry.space_group_name_H-M   'P 1'
#
loop_
_entity.id
_entity.type
_entity.pdbx_description
1 polymer ?
#
loop_
_entity_poly.entity_id
_entity_poly.type
_entity_poly.pdbx_seq_one_letter_code
_entity_poly.pdbx_strand_id
1 'polypeptide(L)'
;MCTFFVVTVIQSTQTQFWYWEQKKQASQWELLWSLVLLFTFSLLLIWSYFWWEADNDYNEFNWFLYNNSGEWTDGTVPILATTAAGFTYIAFLMVLALCHVALGQQLNLHWLHKVTCQQSEIVCVCVTVRCKGVDEFCICLSEL
;
A
#
# COMPACT_ATOMS: atom_id res chain seq x y z
N MET A 1 -45.28 -14.43 33.79
CA MET A 1 -45.35 -13.35 32.77
C MET A 1 -44.21 -12.34 32.94
N CYS A 2 -43.94 -11.79 34.14
CA CYS A 2 -42.80 -10.87 34.35
C CYS A 2 -41.42 -11.46 34.00
N THR A 3 -41.18 -12.74 34.31
CA THR A 3 -39.87 -13.39 34.05
C THR A 3 -39.55 -13.53 32.57
N PHE A 4 -40.55 -13.85 31.72
CA PHE A 4 -40.37 -13.88 30.26
C PHE A 4 -40.02 -12.51 29.70
N PHE A 5 -40.71 -11.46 30.16
CA PHE A 5 -40.47 -10.09 29.71
C PHE A 5 -39.04 -9.61 30.04
N VAL A 6 -38.56 -9.93 31.25
CA VAL A 6 -37.20 -9.59 31.70
C VAL A 6 -36.14 -10.31 30.87
N VAL A 7 -36.31 -11.60 30.56
CA VAL A 7 -35.35 -12.36 29.75
C VAL A 7 -35.26 -11.82 28.32
N THR A 8 -36.38 -11.46 27.69
CA THR A 8 -36.38 -10.92 26.32
C THR A 8 -35.71 -9.54 26.26
N VAL A 9 -35.92 -8.68 27.26
CA VAL A 9 -35.28 -7.35 27.33
C VAL A 9 -33.76 -7.49 27.51
N ILE A 10 -33.28 -8.39 28.38
CA ILE A 10 -31.85 -8.63 28.57
C ILE A 10 -31.19 -9.19 27.30
N GLN A 11 -31.85 -10.12 26.60
CA GLN A 11 -31.29 -10.68 25.36
C GLN A 11 -31.27 -9.66 24.22
N SER A 12 -32.24 -8.74 24.18
CA SER A 12 -32.27 -7.61 23.24
C SER A 12 -31.16 -6.60 23.51
N THR A 13 -30.88 -6.25 24.77
CA THR A 13 -29.79 -5.30 25.09
C THR A 13 -28.43 -5.91 24.86
N GLN A 14 -28.26 -7.20 25.14
CA GLN A 14 -27.03 -7.94 24.87
C GLN A 14 -26.72 -8.01 23.36
N THR A 15 -27.72 -8.33 22.52
CA THR A 15 -27.54 -8.36 21.06
C THR A 15 -27.26 -6.99 20.47
N GLN A 16 -27.91 -5.93 20.97
CA GLN A 16 -27.58 -4.55 20.62
C GLN A 16 -26.14 -4.23 21.00
N PHE A 17 -25.71 -4.53 22.23
CA PHE A 17 -24.33 -4.31 22.70
C PHE A 17 -23.29 -5.03 21.82
N TRP A 18 -23.50 -6.31 21.53
CA TRP A 18 -22.63 -7.08 20.62
C TRP A 18 -22.59 -6.48 19.21
N TYR A 19 -23.72 -5.97 18.71
CA TYR A 19 -23.79 -5.30 17.41
C TYR A 19 -22.97 -4.00 17.40
N TRP A 20 -23.07 -3.18 18.45
CA TRP A 20 -22.29 -1.94 18.57
C TRP A 20 -20.79 -2.20 18.67
N GLU A 21 -20.38 -3.22 19.42
CA GLU A 21 -18.96 -3.59 19.56
C GLU A 21 -18.37 -4.10 18.23
N GLN A 22 -19.09 -4.95 17.51
CA GLN A 22 -18.69 -5.42 16.19
C GLN A 22 -18.57 -4.27 15.18
N LYS A 23 -19.51 -3.32 15.20
CA LYS A 23 -19.46 -2.14 14.32
C LYS A 23 -18.26 -1.24 14.65
N LYS A 24 -17.94 -1.06 15.92
CA LYS A 24 -16.78 -0.28 16.37
C LYS A 24 -15.47 -0.93 15.94
N GLN A 25 -15.35 -2.24 16.15
CA GLN A 25 -14.20 -3.03 15.71
C GLN A 25 -14.01 -2.93 14.19
N ALA A 26 -15.08 -3.10 13.40
CA ALA A 26 -15.03 -2.95 11.94
C ALA A 26 -14.52 -1.55 11.50
N SER A 27 -15.01 -0.47 12.13
CA SER A 27 -14.57 0.90 11.80
C SER A 27 -13.09 1.16 12.13
N GLN A 28 -12.56 0.53 13.19
CA GLN A 28 -11.14 0.64 13.53
C GLN A 28 -10.28 -0.09 12.51
N TRP A 29 -10.70 -1.26 12.04
CA TRP A 29 -10.01 -1.97 10.95
C TRP A 29 -10.06 -1.19 9.64
N GLU A 30 -11.20 -0.59 9.28
CA GLU A 30 -11.32 0.26 8.09
C GLU A 30 -10.39 1.48 8.15
N LEU A 31 -10.25 2.11 9.32
CA LEU A 31 -9.30 3.20 9.55
C LEU A 31 -7.84 2.71 9.43
N LEU A 32 -7.51 1.55 10.01
CA LEU A 32 -6.17 0.96 9.91
C LEU A 32 -5.78 0.69 8.45
N TRP A 33 -6.68 0.09 7.65
CA TRP A 33 -6.43 -0.13 6.22
C TRP A 33 -6.24 1.17 5.45
N SER A 34 -7.00 2.21 5.80
CA SER A 34 -6.85 3.53 5.18
C SER A 34 -5.50 4.18 5.52
N LEU A 35 -5.01 4.02 6.75
CA LEU A 35 -3.68 4.49 7.16
C LEU A 35 -2.55 3.74 6.46
N VAL A 36 -2.68 2.42 6.28
CA VAL A 36 -1.72 1.62 5.53
C VAL A 36 -1.66 2.10 4.08
N LEU A 37 -2.79 2.30 3.41
CA LEU A 37 -2.84 2.83 2.05
C LEU A 37 -2.18 4.21 1.93
N LEU A 38 -2.43 5.11 2.88
CA LEU A 38 -1.79 6.44 2.93
C LEU A 38 -0.27 6.33 3.10
N PHE A 39 0.19 5.42 3.94
CA PHE A 39 1.62 5.17 4.13
C PHE A 39 2.27 4.62 2.86
N THR A 40 1.65 3.62 2.20
CA THR A 40 2.13 3.09 0.92
C THR A 40 2.17 4.16 -0.17
N PHE A 41 1.15 5.02 -0.23
CA PHE A 41 1.13 6.15 -1.16
C PHE A 41 2.27 7.13 -0.89
N SER A 42 2.54 7.44 0.38
CA SER A 42 3.64 8.34 0.78
C SER A 42 5.01 7.75 0.43
N LEU A 43 5.22 6.45 0.65
CA LEU A 43 6.44 5.76 0.22
C LEU A 43 6.62 5.79 -1.30
N LEU A 44 5.55 5.58 -2.07
CA LEU A 44 5.62 5.67 -3.54
C LEU A 44 5.90 7.08 -4.05
N LEU A 45 5.41 8.11 -3.35
CA LEU A 45 5.76 9.50 -3.66
C LEU A 45 7.25 9.76 -3.44
N ILE A 46 7.80 9.32 -2.30
CA ILE A 46 9.23 9.46 -2.01
C ILE A 46 10.06 8.70 -3.05
N TRP A 47 9.66 7.47 -3.40
CA TRP A 47 10.31 6.69 -4.43
C TRP A 47 10.25 7.36 -5.80
N SER A 48 9.08 7.86 -6.21
CA SER A 48 8.92 8.56 -7.49
C SER A 48 9.71 9.86 -7.54
N TYR A 49 9.79 10.58 -6.43
CA TYR A 49 10.62 11.78 -6.28
C TYR A 49 12.11 11.46 -6.45
N PHE A 50 12.59 10.38 -5.83
CA PHE A 50 13.97 9.93 -6.00
C PHE A 50 14.28 9.63 -7.48
N TRP A 51 13.38 8.92 -8.17
CA TRP A 51 13.55 8.64 -9.59
C TRP A 51 13.45 9.89 -10.46
N TRP A 52 12.63 10.87 -10.07
CA TRP A 52 12.56 12.16 -10.75
C TRP A 52 13.89 12.92 -10.65
N GLU A 53 14.53 12.92 -9.48
CA GLU A 53 15.84 13.55 -9.31
C GLU A 53 16.93 12.80 -10.09
N ALA A 54 16.84 11.47 -10.13
CA ALA A 54 17.76 10.62 -10.89
C ALA A 54 17.62 10.75 -12.42
N ASP A 55 16.58 11.43 -12.93
CA ASP A 55 16.35 11.65 -14.38
C ASP A 55 17.56 12.30 -15.06
N ASN A 56 18.23 13.19 -14.34
CA ASN A 56 19.43 13.87 -14.82
C ASN A 56 20.62 12.90 -15.07
N ASP A 57 20.65 11.76 -14.38
CA ASP A 57 21.76 10.80 -14.38
C ASP A 57 21.39 9.42 -14.96
N TYR A 58 20.24 9.30 -15.64
CA TYR A 58 19.79 8.01 -16.21
C TYR A 58 20.78 7.37 -17.18
N ASN A 59 21.57 8.17 -17.89
CA ASN A 59 22.55 7.64 -18.85
C ASN A 59 23.68 6.88 -18.13
N GLU A 60 24.13 7.38 -16.98
CA GLU A 60 25.15 6.72 -16.15
C GLU A 60 24.61 5.40 -15.58
N PHE A 61 23.35 5.40 -15.14
CA PHE A 61 22.68 4.20 -14.64
C PHE A 61 22.50 3.12 -15.72
N ASN A 62 22.11 3.50 -16.95
CA ASN A 62 22.02 2.56 -18.07
C ASN A 62 23.39 1.98 -18.45
N TRP A 63 24.45 2.80 -18.39
CA TRP A 63 25.82 2.35 -18.62
C TRP A 63 26.27 1.31 -17.59
N PHE A 64 25.96 1.54 -16.31
CA PHE A 64 26.22 0.57 -15.24
C PHE A 64 25.52 -0.78 -15.48
N LEU A 65 24.24 -0.75 -15.87
CA LEU A 65 23.47 -1.95 -16.20
C LEU A 65 24.05 -2.69 -17.41
N TYR A 66 24.47 -1.95 -18.43
CA TYR A 66 25.14 -2.50 -19.59
C TYR A 66 26.45 -3.20 -19.21
N ASN A 67 27.27 -2.58 -18.37
CA ASN A 67 28.56 -3.14 -17.97
C ASN A 67 28.43 -4.43 -17.14
N ASN A 68 27.35 -4.58 -16.37
CA ASN A 68 27.07 -5.79 -15.58
C ASN A 68 26.37 -6.90 -16.39
N SER A 69 25.42 -6.54 -17.25
CA SER A 69 24.60 -7.51 -17.99
C SER A 69 25.18 -7.90 -19.35
N GLY A 70 26.06 -7.06 -19.91
CA GLY A 70 26.61 -7.19 -21.26
C GLY A 70 25.64 -6.84 -22.38
N GLU A 71 24.38 -6.52 -22.06
CA GLU A 71 23.30 -6.28 -23.02
C GLU A 71 22.80 -4.84 -22.88
N TRP A 72 22.72 -4.12 -24.00
CA TRP A 72 22.21 -2.75 -24.00
C TRP A 72 20.69 -2.79 -23.91
N THR A 73 20.15 -2.42 -22.76
CA THR A 73 18.72 -2.33 -22.53
C THR A 73 18.42 -1.03 -21.80
N ASP A 74 17.32 -0.37 -22.17
CA ASP A 74 16.85 0.84 -21.48
C ASP A 74 16.24 0.45 -20.14
N GLY A 75 17.08 0.10 -19.17
CA GLY A 75 16.67 -0.46 -17.87
C GLY A 75 15.84 0.49 -17.01
N THR A 76 16.01 1.79 -17.20
CA THR A 76 15.22 2.82 -16.49
C THR A 76 13.77 2.87 -16.95
N VAL A 77 13.48 2.65 -18.23
CA VAL A 77 12.13 2.72 -18.81
C VAL A 77 11.13 1.77 -18.14
N PRO A 78 11.40 0.45 -17.98
CA PRO A 78 10.49 -0.46 -17.29
C PRO A 78 10.36 -0.15 -15.80
N ILE A 79 11.40 0.38 -15.13
CA ILE A 79 11.34 0.77 -13.71
C ILE A 79 10.41 1.97 -13.52
N LEU A 80 10.52 2.98 -14.39
CA LEU A 80 9.62 4.13 -14.37
C LEU A 80 8.19 3.77 -14.76
N ALA A 81 8.02 2.96 -15.80
CA ALA A 81 6.70 2.52 -16.25
C ALA A 81 5.95 1.73 -15.16
N THR A 82 6.65 0.83 -14.46
CA THR A 82 6.08 0.07 -13.34
C THR A 82 5.79 0.96 -12.13
N THR A 83 6.67 1.91 -11.82
CA THR A 83 6.45 2.91 -10.75
C THR A 83 5.23 3.77 -11.05
N ALA A 84 5.09 4.29 -12.28
CA ALA A 84 3.95 5.08 -12.71
C ALA A 84 2.63 4.29 -12.69
N ALA A 85 2.64 3.02 -13.13
CA ALA A 85 1.49 2.15 -13.05
C ALA A 85 1.09 1.84 -11.59
N GLY A 86 2.06 1.59 -10.71
CA GLY A 86 1.84 1.38 -9.28
C GLY A 86 1.26 2.62 -8.60
N PHE A 87 1.81 3.80 -8.92
CA PHE A 87 1.34 5.09 -8.39
C PHE A 87 -0.10 5.38 -8.80
N THR A 88 -0.43 5.24 -10.09
CA THR A 88 -1.80 5.48 -10.58
C THR A 88 -2.80 4.50 -9.97
N TYR A 89 -2.44 3.23 -9.82
CA TYR A 89 -3.27 2.24 -9.14
C TYR A 89 -3.55 2.65 -7.70
N ILE A 90 -2.53 2.96 -6.90
CA ILE A 90 -2.70 3.30 -5.48
C ILE A 90 -3.43 4.64 -5.30
N ALA A 91 -3.18 5.63 -6.16
CA ALA A 91 -3.92 6.89 -6.16
C ALA A 91 -5.43 6.65 -6.40
N PHE A 92 -5.78 5.76 -7.34
CA PHE A 92 -7.17 5.38 -7.58
C PHE A 92 -7.79 4.70 -6.35
N LEU A 93 -7.06 3.80 -5.68
CA LEU A 93 -7.54 3.16 -4.45
C LEU A 93 -7.73 4.14 -3.29
N MET A 94 -6.84 5.13 -3.17
CA MET A 94 -6.97 6.20 -2.19
C MET A 94 -8.26 7.02 -2.43
N VAL A 95 -8.56 7.36 -3.69
CA VAL A 95 -9.81 8.05 -4.04
C VAL A 95 -11.02 7.19 -3.68
N LEU A 96 -11.01 5.90 -4.02
CA LEU A 96 -12.10 4.98 -3.65
C LEU A 96 -12.28 4.86 -2.13
N ALA A 97 -11.18 4.76 -1.38
CA ALA A 97 -11.21 4.70 0.07
C ALA A 97 -11.81 5.97 0.68
N LEU A 98 -11.41 7.15 0.20
CA LEU A 98 -11.95 8.44 0.64
C LEU A 98 -13.43 8.62 0.27
N CYS A 99 -13.82 8.24 -0.95
CA CYS A 99 -15.23 8.25 -1.38
C CYS A 99 -16.08 7.33 -0.51
N HIS A 100 -15.53 6.18 -0.11
CA HIS A 100 -16.26 5.21 0.71
C HIS A 100 -16.48 5.71 2.15
N VAL A 101 -15.46 6.32 2.76
CA VAL A 101 -15.58 7.00 4.06
C VAL A 101 -16.60 8.14 3.98
N ALA A 102 -16.59 8.93 2.90
CA ALA A 102 -17.50 10.06 2.71
C ALA A 102 -18.97 9.61 2.51
N LEU A 103 -19.18 8.45 1.88
CA LEU A 103 -20.52 7.89 1.63
C LEU A 103 -21.07 7.05 2.79
N GLY A 104 -20.26 6.74 3.81
CA GLY A 104 -20.68 5.99 5.00
C GLY A 104 -21.22 4.58 4.70
N GLN A 105 -20.90 4.03 3.53
CA GLN A 105 -21.20 2.63 3.19
C GLN A 105 -20.21 1.71 3.91
N GLN A 106 -20.46 0.40 3.94
CA GLN A 106 -19.58 -0.59 4.57
C GLN A 106 -18.65 -1.20 3.50
N LEU A 107 -17.33 -1.18 3.71
CA LEU A 107 -16.36 -1.49 2.65
C LEU A 107 -16.16 -2.99 2.63
N ASN A 108 -16.95 -3.69 1.84
CA ASN A 108 -16.71 -5.11 1.59
C ASN A 108 -15.53 -5.25 0.61
N LEU A 109 -14.33 -5.00 1.13
CA LEU A 109 -13.08 -5.01 0.36
C LEU A 109 -12.87 -6.44 -0.16
N HIS A 110 -13.09 -6.62 -1.46
CA HIS A 110 -12.98 -7.91 -2.13
C HIS A 110 -11.59 -8.51 -1.91
N TRP A 111 -11.50 -9.83 -1.71
CA TRP A 111 -10.26 -10.53 -1.33
C TRP A 111 -9.05 -10.20 -2.23
N LEU A 112 -9.31 -9.82 -3.48
CA LEU A 112 -8.32 -9.39 -4.47
C LEU A 112 -7.44 -8.23 -3.96
N HIS A 113 -7.99 -7.30 -3.18
CA HIS A 113 -7.24 -6.17 -2.61
C HIS A 113 -6.21 -6.59 -1.57
N LYS A 114 -6.57 -7.59 -0.74
CA LYS A 114 -5.65 -8.16 0.24
C LYS A 114 -4.44 -8.80 -0.45
N VAL A 115 -4.66 -9.44 -1.60
CA VAL A 115 -3.59 -10.09 -2.38
C VAL A 115 -2.69 -9.06 -3.08
N THR A 116 -3.25 -7.98 -3.63
CA THR A 116 -2.45 -6.95 -4.31
C THR A 116 -1.60 -6.11 -3.35
N CYS A 117 -2.08 -5.85 -2.14
CA CYS A 117 -1.29 -5.17 -1.11
C CYS A 117 -0.08 -6.03 -0.71
N GLN A 118 -0.31 -7.34 -0.48
CA GLN A 118 0.74 -8.30 -0.13
C GLN A 118 1.82 -8.41 -1.23
N GLN A 119 1.40 -8.43 -2.49
CA GLN A 119 2.33 -8.51 -3.63
C GLN A 119 3.16 -7.24 -3.80
N SER A 120 2.57 -6.06 -3.54
CA SER A 120 3.31 -4.79 -3.64
C SER A 120 4.48 -4.70 -2.65
N GLU A 121 4.29 -5.20 -1.42
CA GLU A 121 5.36 -5.23 -0.42
C GLU A 121 6.44 -6.26 -0.76
N ILE A 122 6.05 -7.43 -1.27
CA ILE A 122 7.00 -8.47 -1.69
C ILE A 122 7.85 -7.98 -2.87
N VAL A 123 7.26 -7.34 -3.86
CA VAL A 123 8.02 -6.77 -4.99
C VAL A 123 8.99 -5.70 -4.52
N CYS A 124 8.58 -4.82 -3.59
CA CYS A 124 9.45 -3.79 -3.01
C CYS A 124 10.61 -4.39 -2.18
N VAL A 125 10.34 -5.42 -1.38
CA VAL A 125 11.37 -6.16 -0.62
C VAL A 125 12.29 -6.94 -1.56
N CYS A 126 11.76 -7.55 -2.62
CA CYS A 126 12.58 -8.26 -3.61
C CYS A 126 13.47 -7.30 -4.42
N VAL A 127 12.98 -6.10 -4.75
CA VAL A 127 13.77 -5.06 -5.42
C VAL A 127 14.86 -4.54 -4.47
N THR A 128 14.53 -4.24 -3.21
CA THR A 128 15.55 -3.81 -2.23
C THR A 128 16.56 -4.91 -1.91
N VAL A 129 16.17 -6.18 -1.80
CA VAL A 129 17.09 -7.31 -1.61
C VAL A 129 17.96 -7.54 -2.85
N ARG A 130 17.42 -7.36 -4.06
CA ARG A 130 18.21 -7.42 -5.29
C ARG A 130 19.18 -6.23 -5.39
N CYS A 131 18.78 -5.04 -4.95
CA CYS A 131 19.66 -3.88 -4.78
C CYS A 131 20.65 -4.01 -3.62
N LYS A 132 20.40 -4.89 -2.65
CA LYS A 132 21.32 -5.19 -1.54
C LYS A 132 22.31 -6.31 -1.89
N GLY A 133 22.03 -7.06 -2.96
CA GLY A 133 22.92 -8.05 -3.59
C GLY A 133 23.73 -7.49 -4.77
N VAL A 134 23.69 -6.17 -4.96
CA VAL A 134 24.59 -5.41 -5.85
C VAL A 134 25.10 -4.26 -5.00
N ASP A 135 26.40 -4.20 -4.81
CA ASP A 135 27.07 -3.68 -3.60
C ASP A 135 27.11 -2.14 -3.48
N GLU A 136 26.15 -1.43 -4.07
CA GLU A 136 26.24 0.01 -4.36
C GLU A 136 25.24 0.90 -3.61
N PHE A 137 24.20 0.36 -2.96
CA PHE A 137 23.23 1.20 -2.23
C PHE A 137 23.86 1.94 -1.03
N CYS A 138 25.06 1.55 -0.59
CA CYS A 138 25.79 2.21 0.50
C CYS A 138 26.36 3.59 0.13
N ILE A 139 26.52 3.95 -1.15
CA ILE A 139 27.18 5.22 -1.51
C ILE A 139 26.21 6.41 -1.39
N CYS A 140 24.91 6.22 -1.69
CA CYS A 140 23.93 7.33 -1.62
C CYS A 140 23.38 7.61 -0.21
N LEU A 141 23.59 6.71 0.77
CA LEU A 141 23.11 6.87 2.15
C LEU A 141 24.16 7.47 3.09
N SER A 142 25.42 7.61 2.65
CA SER A 142 26.50 8.25 3.41
C SER A 142 26.60 9.77 3.22
N GLU A 143 25.80 10.36 2.32
CA GLU A 143 25.81 11.81 2.02
C GLU A 143 24.51 12.53 2.40
N LEU A 144 23.68 11.91 3.26
CA LEU A 144 22.51 12.53 3.91
C LEU A 144 22.71 12.66 5.41
#